data_AF-A0A353QU70-F1
#
_entry.id   AF-A0A353QU70-F1
#
_cell.length_a   1.000
_cell.length_b   1.000
_cell.length_c   1.000
_cell.angle_alpha   90.00
_cell.angle_beta   90.00
_cell.angle_gamma   90.00
#
_symmetry.space_group_name_H-M   'P 1'
#
loop_
_entity.id
_entity.type
_entity.pdbx_description
1 polymer ?
#
loop_
_entity_poly.entity_id
_entity_poly.type
_entity_poly.pdbx_seq_one_letter_code
_entity_poly.pdbx_strand_id
1 'polypeptide(L)'
;MSTPKDKLEEMVKLLDDFETQEVIDFVGYIREKRKKMFDEMLENAPVDEESLTEAELQAIEQARKDLKAGKTISHEKFWGKYDLQD
;
A
#
# COMPACT_ATOMS: atom_id res chain seq x y z
N MET A 1 -22.35 -15.86 5.01
CA MET A 1 -21.22 -16.70 4.54
C MET A 1 -20.04 -16.41 5.44
N SER A 2 -19.29 -17.44 5.85
CA SER A 2 -18.07 -17.26 6.64
C SER A 2 -16.92 -16.78 5.75
N THR A 3 -16.22 -15.74 6.18
CA THR A 3 -15.04 -15.20 5.47
C THR A 3 -13.84 -16.14 5.65
N PRO A 4 -12.84 -16.07 4.76
CA PRO A 4 -11.58 -16.81 4.96
C PRO A 4 -10.90 -16.51 6.30
N LYS A 5 -11.06 -15.30 6.84
CA LYS A 5 -10.54 -14.92 8.15
C LYS A 5 -11.26 -15.66 9.27
N ASP A 6 -12.59 -15.68 9.23
CA ASP A 6 -13.40 -16.38 10.22
C ASP A 6 -13.04 -17.88 10.26
N LYS A 7 -12.79 -18.49 9.10
CA LYS A 7 -12.36 -19.91 9.03
C LYS A 7 -10.99 -20.14 9.66
N LEU A 8 -10.04 -19.24 9.44
CA LEU A 8 -8.72 -19.33 10.05
C LEU A 8 -8.80 -19.19 11.57
N GLU A 9 -9.60 -18.26 12.07
CA GLU A 9 -9.82 -18.06 13.51
C GLU A 9 -10.41 -19.31 14.17
N GLU A 10 -11.37 -19.98 13.53
CA GLU A 10 -11.91 -21.25 14.05
C GLU A 10 -10.89 -22.38 14.02
N MET A 11 -10.03 -22.47 13.00
CA MET A 11 -8.98 -23.49 12.93
C MET A 11 -7.92 -23.28 14.03
N VAL A 12 -7.48 -22.04 14.24
CA VAL A 12 -6.45 -21.71 15.24
C VAL A 12 -6.91 -22.06 16.66
N LYS A 13 -8.20 -21.93 16.99
CA LYS A 13 -8.74 -22.32 18.31
C LYS A 13 -8.59 -23.80 18.64
N LEU A 14 -8.40 -24.66 17.63
CA LEU A 14 -8.30 -26.11 17.79
C LEU A 14 -6.85 -26.61 17.88
N LEU A 15 -5.88 -25.72 17.65
CA LEU A 15 -4.46 -26.05 17.65
C LEU A 15 -3.88 -26.00 19.06
N ASP A 16 -2.86 -26.81 19.29
CA ASP A 16 -2.01 -26.65 20.47
C ASP A 16 -0.95 -25.54 20.26
N ASP A 17 -0.16 -25.26 21.30
CA ASP A 17 0.85 -24.20 21.26
C ASP A 17 1.95 -24.46 20.20
N PHE A 18 2.28 -25.73 19.94
CA PHE A 18 3.30 -26.09 18.96
C PHE A 18 2.77 -25.88 17.54
N GLU A 19 1.59 -26.42 17.25
CA GLU A 19 0.91 -26.23 15.96
C GLU A 19 0.60 -24.75 15.68
N THR A 20 0.22 -24.00 16.72
CA THR A 20 0.00 -22.55 16.62
C THR A 20 1.28 -21.82 16.21
N GLN A 21 2.42 -22.21 16.78
CA GLN A 21 3.72 -21.63 16.40
C GLN A 21 4.06 -21.93 14.94
N GLU A 22 3.82 -23.15 14.45
CA GLU A 22 4.05 -23.49 13.04
C GLU A 22 3.18 -22.65 12.09
N VAL A 23 1.92 -22.39 12.45
CA VAL A 23 1.04 -21.51 11.68
C VAL A 23 1.55 -20.07 11.65
N ILE A 24 2.02 -19.54 12.80
CA ILE A 24 2.62 -18.21 12.89
C ILE A 24 3.83 -18.11 11.96
N ASP A 25 4.74 -19.08 12.01
CA ASP A 25 5.95 -19.11 11.20
C ASP A 25 5.61 -19.16 9.71
N PHE A 26 4.63 -19.98 9.33
CA PHE A 26 4.19 -20.08 7.94
C PHE A 26 3.53 -18.79 7.43
N VAL A 27 2.69 -18.13 8.23
CA VAL A 27 2.10 -16.83 7.88
C VAL A 27 3.20 -15.78 7.74
N GLY A 28 4.21 -15.79 8.63
CA GLY A 28 5.39 -14.93 8.54
C GLY A 28 6.14 -15.14 7.22
N TYR A 29 6.43 -16.39 6.87
CA TYR A 29 7.09 -16.75 5.61
C TYR A 29 6.32 -16.26 4.37
N ILE A 30 5.00 -16.44 4.32
CA ILE A 30 4.18 -15.95 3.18
C ILE A 30 4.31 -14.44 3.04
N ARG A 31 4.25 -13.70 4.16
CA ARG A 31 4.35 -12.25 4.15
C ARG A 31 5.71 -11.78 3.65
N GLU A 32 6.78 -12.38 4.15
CA GLU A 32 8.15 -12.05 3.72
C GLU A 32 8.37 -12.39 2.25
N LYS A 33 7.94 -13.56 1.80
CA LYS A 33 8.05 -13.98 0.39
C LYS A 33 7.33 -13.02 -0.54
N ARG A 34 6.12 -12.60 -0.19
CA ARG A 34 5.36 -11.62 -0.99
C ARG A 34 6.07 -10.27 -1.02
N LYS A 35 6.56 -9.79 0.13
CA LYS A 35 7.31 -8.55 0.21
C LYS A 35 8.52 -8.59 -0.72
N LYS A 36 9.35 -9.64 -0.61
CA LYS A 36 10.52 -9.82 -1.47
C LYS A 36 10.16 -9.84 -2.96
N MET A 37 9.10 -10.55 -3.34
CA MET A 37 8.61 -10.58 -4.71
C MET A 37 8.19 -9.18 -5.20
N PHE A 38 7.46 -8.42 -4.37
CA PHE A 38 7.08 -7.05 -4.70
C PHE A 38 8.30 -6.13 -4.82
N ASP A 39 9.25 -6.23 -3.90
CA ASP A 39 10.49 -5.45 -3.91
C ASP A 39 11.27 -5.75 -5.21
N GLU A 40 11.42 -7.03 -5.57
CA GLU A 40 12.06 -7.45 -6.83
C GLU A 40 11.32 -6.93 -8.07
N MET A 41 9.98 -6.94 -8.07
CA MET A 41 9.18 -6.40 -9.18
C MET A 41 9.34 -4.88 -9.34
N LEU A 42 9.48 -4.15 -8.24
CA LEU A 42 9.68 -2.71 -8.26
C LEU A 42 11.11 -2.33 -8.66
N GLU A 43 12.11 -3.04 -8.14
CA GLU A 43 13.52 -2.83 -8.48
C GLU A 43 13.81 -3.13 -9.95
N ASN A 44 13.13 -4.13 -10.52
CA ASN A 44 13.29 -4.54 -11.91
C ASN A 44 12.16 -4.04 -12.82
N ALA A 45 11.34 -3.10 -12.33
CA ALA A 45 10.32 -2.50 -13.17
C ALA A 45 11.01 -1.84 -14.37
N PRO A 46 10.55 -2.10 -15.61
CA PRO A 46 11.10 -1.43 -16.78
C PRO A 46 10.96 0.07 -16.58
N VAL A 47 12.03 0.81 -16.89
CA VAL A 47 11.96 2.26 -16.91
C VAL A 47 10.94 2.64 -17.99
N ASP A 48 10.00 3.49 -17.61
CA ASP A 48 9.03 4.03 -18.54
C ASP A 48 9.76 4.94 -19.53
N GLU A 49 9.98 4.44 -20.75
CA GLU A 49 10.60 5.17 -21.86
C GLU A 49 9.55 5.89 -22.72
N GLU A 50 8.28 5.88 -22.33
CA GLU A 50 7.24 6.59 -23.06
C GLU A 50 7.50 8.10 -23.02
N SER A 51 7.45 8.73 -24.19
CA SER A 51 7.45 10.19 -24.26
C SER A 51 6.15 10.71 -23.66
N LEU A 52 6.23 11.75 -22.85
CA LEU A 52 5.05 12.40 -22.29
C LEU A 52 4.09 12.81 -23.41
N THR A 53 2.82 12.51 -23.21
CA THR A 53 1.74 12.98 -24.08
C THR A 53 1.52 14.48 -23.90
N GLU A 54 0.90 15.11 -24.89
CA GLU A 54 0.52 16.53 -24.81
C GLU A 54 -0.39 16.82 -23.61
N ALA A 55 -1.28 15.89 -23.26
CA ALA A 55 -2.16 16.01 -22.09
C ALA A 55 -1.38 16.02 -20.78
N GLU A 56 -0.34 15.18 -20.66
CA GLU A 56 0.53 15.13 -19.48
C GLU A 56 1.40 16.38 -19.37
N LEU A 57 1.92 16.89 -20.49
CA LEU A 57 2.65 18.16 -20.53
C LEU A 57 1.77 19.33 -20.04
N GLN A 58 0.53 19.39 -20.52
CA GLN A 58 -0.45 20.40 -20.08
C GLN A 58 -0.79 20.25 -18.60
N ALA A 59 -0.96 19.01 -18.11
CA ALA A 59 -1.22 18.75 -16.69
C ALA A 59 -0.05 19.21 -15.80
N ILE A 60 1.20 18.97 -16.23
CA ILE A 60 2.40 19.44 -15.52
C ILE A 60 2.44 20.98 -15.49
N GLU A 61 2.16 21.65 -16.61
CA GLU A 61 2.14 23.11 -16.66
C GLU A 61 1.05 23.68 -15.73
N GLN A 62 -0.14 23.07 -15.74
CA GLN A 62 -1.24 23.47 -14.88
C GLN A 62 -0.90 23.26 -13.40
N ALA A 63 -0.32 22.12 -13.03
CA ALA A 63 0.13 21.86 -11.66
C ALA A 63 1.16 22.91 -11.18
N ARG A 64 2.07 23.35 -12.06
CA ARG A 64 3.02 24.44 -11.75
C ARG A 64 2.32 25.79 -11.52
N LYS A 65 1.28 26.10 -12.30
CA LYS A 65 0.46 27.31 -12.09
C LYS A 65 -0.30 27.24 -10.77
N ASP A 66 -0.86 26.09 -10.44
CA ASP A 66 -1.62 25.91 -9.20
C ASP A 66 -0.74 25.99 -7.96
N LEU A 67 0.49 25.44 -8.01
CA LEU A 67 1.50 25.63 -6.96
C LEU A 67 1.82 27.12 -6.74
N LYS A 68 2.07 27.88 -7.82
CA LYS A 68 2.36 29.32 -7.74
C LYS A 68 1.16 30.13 -7.22
N ALA A 69 -0.06 29.72 -7.57
CA ALA A 69 -1.29 30.37 -7.15
C ALA A 69 -1.76 29.96 -5.75
N GLY A 70 -1.03 29.05 -5.07
CA GLY A 70 -1.44 28.52 -3.76
C GLY A 70 -2.70 27.66 -3.82
N LYS A 71 -3.08 27.15 -5.00
CA LYS A 71 -4.22 26.24 -5.19
C LYS A 71 -3.83 24.79 -4.89
N THR A 72 -3.21 24.57 -3.74
CA THR A 72 -2.78 23.24 -3.29
C THR A 72 -3.28 22.98 -1.89
N ILE A 73 -3.40 21.69 -1.55
CA ILE A 73 -3.75 21.20 -0.23
C ILE A 73 -2.54 20.45 0.32
N SER A 74 -2.24 20.62 1.61
CA SER A 74 -1.18 19.83 2.24
C SER A 74 -1.60 18.36 2.32
N HIS A 75 -0.62 17.47 2.28
CA HIS A 75 -0.85 16.03 2.42
C HIS A 75 -1.65 15.71 3.69
N GLU A 76 -1.29 16.31 4.81
CA GLU A 76 -1.97 16.11 6.10
C GLU A 76 -3.43 16.59 6.08
N LYS A 77 -3.72 17.73 5.42
CA LYS A 77 -5.08 18.26 5.29
C LYS A 77 -5.92 17.39 4.35
N PHE A 78 -5.33 16.84 3.30
CA PHE A 78 -6.01 15.89 2.40
C PHE A 78 -6.42 14.61 3.14
N TRP A 79 -5.58 14.12 4.06
CA TRP A 79 -5.83 12.92 4.86
C TRP A 79 -6.51 13.20 6.22
N GLY A 80 -7.02 14.41 6.45
CA GLY A 80 -7.79 14.75 7.66
C GLY A 80 -6.99 14.68 8.97
N LYS A 81 -5.66 14.75 8.93
CA LYS A 81 -4.79 14.60 10.13
C LYS A 81 -4.74 15.84 11.03
N TYR A 82 -5.57 16.84 10.78
CA TYR A 82 -5.65 18.08 11.56
C TYR A 82 -6.83 18.15 12.54
N ASP A 83 -7.72 17.15 12.57
CA ASP A 83 -8.90 17.15 13.47
C ASP A 83 -8.62 16.59 14.89
N LEU A 84 -7.38 16.70 15.38
CA LEU A 84 -7.02 16.27 16.75
C LEU A 84 -6.45 17.42 17.59
N GLN A 85 -7.08 18.60 17.58
CA GLN A 85 -6.93 19.59 18.65
C GLN A 85 -8.25 20.37 18.83
N ASP A 86 -9.04 19.95 19.82
CA ASP A 86 -9.45 20.75 20.99
C ASP A 86 -10.12 19.84 22.05
#